data_AF-A0A1Q2ME34-F1
#
_entry.id   AF-A0A1Q2ME34-F1
#
_cell.length_a   1.000
_cell.length_b   1.000
_cell.length_c   1.000
_cell.angle_alpha   90.00
_cell.angle_beta   90.00
_cell.angle_gamma   90.00
#
_symmetry.space_group_name_H-M   'P 1'
#
loop_
_entity.id
_entity.type
_entity.pdbx_description
1 polymer ?
#
loop_
_entity_poly.entity_id
_entity_poly.type
_entity_poly.pdbx_seq_one_letter_code
_entity_poly.pdbx_strand_id
1 'polypeptide(L)'
;MDVKKIIVFVIICLLLAGSIFWFTRSNNSDYGIESISVDEMIWVKCRNQNCDAEYQMSLQDYLQQTKAPPENPTGAKVAKCKECGQASLDRAIKCPKCGTIFFYGQLKNAYPDKCPKCGFSERQNRVKQ
;
A
#
# COMPACT_ATOMS: atom_id res chain seq x y z
N MET A 1 52.91 -18.89 3.45
CA MET A 1 52.31 -17.54 3.40
C MET A 1 52.83 -16.77 4.61
N ASP A 2 53.67 -15.77 4.39
CA ASP A 2 54.27 -14.98 5.47
C ASP A 2 53.18 -14.33 6.34
N VAL A 3 53.31 -14.44 7.66
CA VAL A 3 52.38 -13.85 8.66
C VAL A 3 52.11 -12.37 8.39
N LYS A 4 53.11 -11.65 7.84
CA LYS A 4 52.99 -10.25 7.40
C LYS A 4 51.91 -10.07 6.30
N LYS A 5 51.77 -11.02 5.36
CA LYS A 5 50.75 -10.97 4.30
C LYS A 5 49.34 -11.24 4.84
N ILE A 6 49.21 -12.06 5.88
CA ILE A 6 47.93 -12.32 6.55
C ILE A 6 47.45 -11.08 7.31
N ILE A 7 48.35 -10.40 8.03
CA ILE A 7 48.01 -9.18 8.78
C ILE A 7 47.55 -8.06 7.84
N VAL A 8 48.24 -7.84 6.72
CA VAL A 8 47.84 -6.84 5.72
C VAL A 8 46.46 -7.15 5.13
N PHE A 9 46.17 -8.42 4.85
CA PHE A 9 44.88 -8.85 4.32
C PHE A 9 43.73 -8.57 5.31
N VAL A 10 43.93 -8.85 6.59
CA VAL A 10 42.92 -8.59 7.64
C VAL A 10 42.63 -7.10 7.78
N ILE A 11 43.66 -6.24 7.74
CA ILE A 11 43.48 -4.79 7.82
C ILE A 11 42.66 -4.26 6.63
N ILE A 12 42.94 -4.73 5.42
CA ILE A 12 42.18 -4.35 4.22
C ILE A 12 40.72 -4.78 4.33
N CYS A 13 40.45 -6.00 4.80
CA CYS A 13 39.09 -6.48 5.01
C CYS A 13 38.31 -5.64 6.05
N LEU A 14 38.96 -5.24 7.15
CA LEU A 14 38.32 -4.41 8.17
C LEU A 14 38.03 -2.99 7.66
N LEU A 15 38.91 -2.41 6.86
CA LEU A 15 38.68 -1.09 6.22
C LEU A 15 37.54 -1.15 5.21
N LEU A 16 37.47 -2.21 4.40
CA LEU A 16 36.36 -2.42 3.47
C LEU A 16 35.03 -2.59 4.20
N ALA A 17 34.97 -3.43 5.23
CA ALA A 17 33.76 -3.62 6.02
C ALA A 17 33.31 -2.32 6.72
N GLY A 18 34.26 -1.56 7.27
CA GLY A 18 33.98 -0.26 7.88
C GLY A 18 33.46 0.78 6.88
N SER A 19 34.02 0.80 5.66
CA SER A 19 33.57 1.70 4.60
C SER A 19 32.14 1.38 4.13
N ILE A 20 31.83 0.09 3.93
CA ILE A 20 30.48 -0.34 3.56
C ILE A 20 29.52 0.03 4.69
N PHE A 21 29.86 -0.27 5.95
CA PHE A 21 28.99 0.07 7.08
C PHE A 21 28.72 1.58 7.19
N TRP A 22 29.72 2.43 6.94
CA TRP A 22 29.54 3.88 6.98
C TRP A 22 28.65 4.39 5.83
N PHE A 23 28.85 3.91 4.61
CA PHE A 23 27.98 4.23 3.47
C PHE A 23 26.55 3.71 3.67
N THR A 24 26.40 2.48 4.17
CA THR A 24 25.08 1.86 4.37
C THR A 24 24.32 2.50 5.53
N ARG A 25 25.00 3.06 6.54
CA ARG A 25 24.36 3.79 7.64
C ARG A 25 23.76 5.14 7.21
N SER A 26 24.21 5.72 6.10
CA SER A 26 23.59 6.93 5.53
C SER A 26 22.32 6.65 4.71
N ASN A 27 22.08 5.39 4.35
CA ASN A 27 20.84 4.91 3.74
C ASN A 27 19.94 4.21 4.76
N ASN A 28 19.82 4.77 5.98
CA ASN A 28 18.62 4.55 6.77
C ASN A 28 17.46 5.28 6.06
N SER A 29 17.02 4.71 4.94
CA SER A 29 15.71 4.95 4.38
C SER A 29 14.73 4.54 5.47
N ASP A 30 14.25 5.57 6.15
CA ASP A 30 13.12 5.54 7.05
C ASP A 30 11.99 4.83 6.30
N TYR A 31 11.81 3.53 6.56
CA TYR A 31 10.63 2.76 6.15
C TYR A 31 9.43 3.14 7.03
N GLY A 32 9.35 4.42 7.37
CA GLY A 32 8.18 5.10 7.86
C GLY A 32 7.22 5.34 6.69
N ILE A 33 5.96 5.43 7.04
CA ILE A 33 4.79 5.61 6.16
C ILE A 33 4.87 6.89 5.29
N GLU A 34 5.92 7.69 5.45
CA GLU A 34 6.23 8.93 4.73
C GLU A 34 6.77 8.72 3.30
N SER A 35 7.13 7.48 2.92
CA SER A 35 7.52 7.16 1.53
C SER A 35 6.34 6.86 0.60
N ILE A 36 5.11 6.88 1.11
CA ILE A 36 3.91 6.86 0.26
C ILE A 36 3.79 8.26 -0.34
N SER A 37 4.00 8.39 -1.64
CA SER A 37 3.82 9.65 -2.35
C SER A 37 2.46 10.25 -2.00
N VAL A 38 2.47 11.47 -1.44
CA VAL A 38 1.27 12.25 -1.05
C VAL A 38 0.26 12.36 -2.20
N ASP A 39 0.74 12.19 -3.45
CA ASP A 39 -0.03 12.29 -4.67
C ASP A 39 -0.75 11.00 -5.10
N GLU A 40 -0.62 9.88 -4.38
CA GLU A 40 -1.33 8.65 -4.76
C GLU A 40 -2.83 8.78 -4.42
N MET A 41 -3.63 9.08 -5.44
CA MET A 41 -5.08 9.13 -5.34
C MET A 41 -5.68 7.74 -5.52
N ILE A 42 -6.50 7.32 -4.57
CA ILE A 42 -7.24 6.05 -4.63
C ILE A 42 -8.72 6.29 -4.82
N TRP A 43 -9.39 5.33 -5.45
CA TRP A 43 -10.85 5.29 -5.48
C TRP A 43 -11.39 4.76 -4.15
N VAL A 44 -12.45 5.38 -3.67
CA VAL A 44 -13.21 4.96 -2.50
C VAL A 44 -14.70 4.96 -2.82
N LYS A 45 -15.43 4.05 -2.18
CA LYS A 45 -16.88 3.93 -2.33
C LYS A 45 -17.54 3.80 -0.97
N CYS A 46 -18.66 4.50 -0.78
CA CYS A 46 -19.46 4.39 0.43
C CYS A 46 -20.32 3.12 0.39
N ARG A 47 -20.28 2.32 1.45
CA ARG A 47 -21.08 1.09 1.59
C ARG A 47 -22.53 1.35 1.98
N ASN A 48 -22.85 2.56 2.45
CA ASN A 48 -24.23 2.94 2.74
C ASN A 48 -25.01 3.04 1.42
N GLN A 49 -25.99 2.17 1.25
CA GLN A 49 -26.84 2.09 0.05
C GLN A 49 -27.63 3.39 -0.23
N ASN A 50 -27.89 4.21 0.79
CA ASN A 50 -28.58 5.49 0.62
C ASN A 50 -27.65 6.60 0.11
N CYS A 51 -26.33 6.41 0.18
CA CYS A 51 -25.34 7.40 -0.25
C CYS A 51 -24.65 6.95 -1.53
N ASP A 52 -24.12 5.73 -1.56
CA ASP A 52 -23.42 5.09 -2.67
C ASP A 52 -22.31 5.93 -3.35
N ALA A 53 -21.83 6.98 -2.66
CA ALA A 53 -20.88 7.93 -3.21
C ALA A 53 -19.57 7.27 -3.64
N GLU A 54 -19.07 7.70 -4.80
CA GLU A 54 -17.81 7.27 -5.40
C GLU A 54 -16.94 8.49 -5.67
N TYR A 55 -15.73 8.51 -5.12
CA TYR A 55 -14.80 9.61 -5.34
C TYR A 55 -13.36 9.16 -5.15
N GLN A 56 -12.44 10.05 -5.52
CA GLN A 56 -11.03 9.87 -5.22
C GLN A 56 -10.65 10.61 -3.94
N MET A 57 -9.74 10.02 -3.17
CA MET A 57 -9.09 10.67 -2.03
C MET A 57 -7.63 10.25 -1.97
N SER A 58 -6.80 11.02 -1.27
CA SER A 58 -5.40 10.65 -1.09
C SER A 58 -5.31 9.34 -0.30
N LEU A 59 -4.36 8.49 -0.68
CA LEU A 59 -4.06 7.26 0.04
C LEU A 59 -3.65 7.58 1.49
N GLN A 60 -2.93 8.67 1.70
CA GLN A 60 -2.52 9.13 3.02
C GLN A 60 -3.73 9.41 3.92
N ASP A 61 -4.70 10.20 3.47
CA ASP A 61 -5.90 10.51 4.24
C ASP A 61 -6.71 9.25 4.56
N TYR A 62 -6.84 8.35 3.58
CA TYR A 62 -7.53 7.08 3.78
C TYR A 62 -6.83 6.22 4.84
N LEU A 63 -5.50 6.14 4.79
CA LEU A 63 -4.71 5.38 5.75
C LEU A 63 -4.72 6.03 7.14
N GLN A 64 -4.71 7.36 7.24
CA GLN A 64 -4.82 8.04 8.54
C GLN A 64 -6.15 7.71 9.23
N GLN A 65 -7.25 7.74 8.47
CA GLN A 65 -8.57 7.41 9.00
C GLN A 65 -8.70 5.93 9.39
N THR A 66 -8.06 5.03 8.64
CA THR A 66 -8.11 3.59 8.92
C THR A 66 -7.01 3.09 9.87
N LYS A 67 -6.00 3.90 10.19
CA LYS A 67 -4.94 3.56 11.18
C LYS A 67 -5.30 3.97 12.60
N ALA A 68 -6.08 5.04 12.78
CA ALA A 68 -6.52 5.50 14.08
C ALA A 68 -7.07 4.36 14.95
N PRO A 69 -6.83 4.37 16.29
CA PRO A 69 -7.47 3.40 17.17
C PRO A 69 -8.98 3.48 16.97
N PRO A 70 -9.68 2.34 16.84
CA PRO A 70 -11.11 2.39 16.63
C PRO A 70 -11.75 2.99 17.88
N GLU A 71 -12.68 3.93 17.71
CA GLU A 71 -13.42 4.53 18.83
C GLU A 71 -14.20 3.46 19.63
N ASN A 72 -14.45 2.29 19.03
CA ASN A 72 -15.08 1.13 19.66
C ASN A 72 -14.20 -0.14 19.55
N PRO A 73 -14.02 -0.91 20.65
CA PRO A 73 -13.16 -2.11 20.68
C PRO A 73 -13.65 -3.26 19.79
N THR A 74 -14.86 -3.20 19.26
CA THR A 74 -15.48 -4.18 18.34
C THR A 74 -15.56 -3.70 16.88
N GLY A 75 -15.11 -2.47 16.58
CA GLY A 75 -15.28 -1.86 15.27
C GLY A 75 -14.19 -2.23 14.27
N ALA A 76 -14.58 -2.65 13.07
CA ALA A 76 -13.70 -2.59 11.91
C ALA A 76 -13.28 -1.12 11.67
N LYS A 77 -12.00 -0.88 11.39
CA LYS A 77 -11.50 0.48 11.11
C LYS A 77 -11.97 0.90 9.71
N VAL A 78 -13.04 1.68 9.66
CA VAL A 78 -13.65 2.15 8.39
C VAL A 78 -13.55 3.66 8.33
N ALA A 79 -13.13 4.19 7.18
CA ALA A 79 -13.03 5.63 6.96
C ALA A 79 -14.42 6.29 6.94
N LYS A 80 -14.48 7.59 7.27
CA LYS A 80 -15.73 8.35 7.26
C LYS A 80 -16.03 8.83 5.84
N CYS A 81 -17.24 8.59 5.36
CA CYS A 81 -17.70 9.11 4.08
C CYS A 81 -17.91 10.62 4.19
N LYS A 82 -17.35 11.40 3.27
CA LYS A 82 -17.47 12.87 3.29
C LYS A 82 -18.88 13.35 2.93
N GLU A 83 -19.64 12.53 2.19
CA GLU A 83 -20.99 12.88 1.71
C GLU A 83 -22.07 12.60 2.76
N CYS A 84 -21.98 11.46 3.48
CA CYS A 84 -22.99 11.07 4.48
C CYS A 84 -22.50 11.10 5.94
N GLY A 85 -21.21 11.35 6.18
CA GLY A 85 -20.61 11.41 7.51
C GLY A 85 -20.43 10.07 8.23
N GLN A 86 -20.98 8.97 7.70
CA GLN A 86 -20.93 7.66 8.34
C GLN A 86 -19.59 6.94 8.09
N ALA A 87 -19.11 6.18 9.08
CA ALA A 87 -17.95 5.28 8.99
C ALA A 87 -18.25 4.05 8.10
N SER A 88 -18.39 4.31 6.80
CA SER A 88 -18.85 3.33 5.80
C SER A 88 -18.03 3.40 4.50
N LEU A 89 -16.93 4.16 4.50
CA LEU A 89 -16.08 4.35 3.34
C LEU A 89 -15.04 3.24 3.24
N ASP A 90 -14.98 2.57 2.09
CA ASP A 90 -14.09 1.45 1.84
C ASP A 90 -13.33 1.64 0.53
N ARG A 91 -12.20 0.93 0.40
CA ARG A 91 -11.35 1.01 -0.78
C ARG A 91 -12.08 0.44 -2.00
N ALA A 92 -12.05 1.21 -3.09
CA ALA A 92 -12.62 0.82 -4.37
C ALA A 92 -11.56 0.84 -5.46
N ILE A 93 -11.90 0.26 -6.60
CA ILE A 93 -11.08 0.29 -7.82
C ILE A 93 -11.98 0.53 -9.02
N LYS A 94 -11.48 1.32 -9.97
CA LYS A 94 -12.13 1.57 -11.25
C LYS A 94 -11.65 0.55 -12.28
N CYS A 95 -12.56 -0.19 -12.90
CA CYS A 95 -12.22 -1.12 -13.97
C CYS A 95 -11.71 -0.35 -15.21
N PRO A 96 -10.52 -0.67 -15.75
CA PRO A 96 -10.00 0.02 -16.93
C PRO A 96 -10.74 -0.36 -18.22
N LYS A 97 -11.46 -1.50 -18.26
CA LYS A 97 -12.20 -1.94 -19.45
C LYS A 97 -13.60 -1.34 -19.58
N CYS A 98 -14.35 -1.25 -18.48
CA CYS A 98 -15.76 -0.82 -18.52
C CYS A 98 -16.06 0.38 -17.63
N GLY A 99 -15.06 0.94 -16.93
CA GLY A 99 -15.20 2.12 -16.09
C GLY A 99 -15.95 1.91 -14.77
N THR A 100 -16.50 0.72 -14.51
CA THR A 100 -17.23 0.42 -13.27
C THR A 100 -16.32 0.52 -12.05
N ILE A 101 -16.75 1.27 -11.05
CA ILE A 101 -16.11 1.34 -9.74
C ILE A 101 -16.75 0.30 -8.84
N PHE A 102 -15.92 -0.48 -8.15
CA PHE A 102 -16.38 -1.57 -7.27
C PHE A 102 -15.43 -1.74 -6.09
N PHE A 103 -15.91 -2.39 -5.03
CA PHE A 103 -15.09 -2.60 -3.83
C PHE A 103 -13.92 -3.53 -4.14
N TYR A 104 -12.74 -3.16 -3.64
CA TYR A 104 -11.55 -4.00 -3.78
C TYR A 104 -11.79 -5.34 -3.07
N GLY A 105 -11.64 -6.46 -3.79
CA GLY A 105 -11.88 -7.79 -3.20
C GLY A 105 -13.35 -8.16 -3.01
N GLN A 106 -14.30 -7.49 -3.69
CA GLN A 106 -15.73 -7.78 -3.58
C GLN A 106 -16.10 -9.24 -3.92
N LEU A 107 -15.38 -9.87 -4.85
CA LEU A 107 -15.65 -11.23 -5.30
C LEU A 107 -14.85 -12.24 -4.47
N LYS A 108 -15.54 -13.15 -3.78
CA LYS A 108 -14.92 -14.31 -3.11
C LYS A 108 -14.29 -15.25 -4.14
N ASN A 109 -13.13 -15.82 -3.82
CA ASN A 109 -12.38 -16.76 -4.68
C ASN A 109 -11.97 -16.20 -6.06
N ALA A 110 -11.79 -14.88 -6.17
CA ALA A 110 -11.34 -14.21 -7.38
C ALA A 110 -10.20 -13.24 -7.10
N TYR A 111 -9.53 -12.78 -8.15
CA TYR A 111 -8.57 -11.69 -8.02
C TYR A 111 -9.26 -10.44 -7.42
N PRO A 112 -8.61 -9.72 -6.50
CA PRO A 112 -9.24 -8.57 -5.85
C PRO A 112 -9.62 -7.42 -6.80
N ASP A 113 -8.97 -7.35 -7.96
CA ASP A 113 -9.23 -6.40 -9.06
C ASP A 113 -10.18 -6.97 -10.13
N LYS A 114 -10.78 -8.14 -9.90
CA LYS A 114 -11.73 -8.73 -10.86
C LYS A 114 -13.02 -7.92 -10.87
N CYS A 115 -13.30 -7.29 -12.01
CA CYS A 115 -14.50 -6.50 -12.20
C CYS A 115 -15.76 -7.40 -12.18
N PRO A 116 -16.77 -7.10 -11.33
CA PRO A 116 -18.01 -7.86 -11.28
C PRO A 116 -18.87 -7.70 -12.54
N LYS A 117 -18.70 -6.62 -13.31
CA LYS A 117 -19.51 -6.33 -14.50
C LYS A 117 -19.00 -7.02 -15.76
N CYS A 118 -17.69 -6.97 -16.03
CA CYS A 118 -17.10 -7.48 -17.27
C CYS A 118 -16.11 -8.64 -17.07
N GLY A 119 -15.85 -9.04 -15.82
CA GLY A 119 -14.94 -10.15 -15.48
C GLY A 119 -13.46 -9.85 -15.66
N PHE A 120 -13.08 -8.67 -16.14
CA PHE A 120 -11.68 -8.30 -16.35
C PHE A 120 -10.91 -8.20 -15.04
N SER A 121 -9.69 -8.75 -15.02
CA SER A 121 -8.67 -8.52 -13.98
C SER A 121 -7.34 -8.25 -14.68
N GLU A 122 -6.68 -7.17 -14.29
CA GLU A 122 -5.37 -6.81 -14.80
C GLU A 122 -4.31 -7.81 -14.32
N ARG A 123 -4.41 -8.25 -13.05
CA ARG A 123 -3.54 -9.30 -12.51
C ARG A 123 -3.66 -10.60 -13.29
N GLN A 124 -4.88 -11.05 -13.60
CA GLN A 124 -5.07 -12.27 -14.36
C GLN A 124 -4.46 -12.19 -15.76
N ASN A 125 -4.52 -11.02 -16.41
CA ASN A 125 -3.95 -10.86 -17.75
C ASN A 125 -2.42 -10.78 -17.72
N ARG A 126 -1.82 -10.17 -16.70
CA ARG A 126 -0.35 -10.17 -16.53
C ARG A 126 0.23 -11.58 -16.36
N VAL A 127 -0.46 -12.46 -15.62
CA VAL A 127 -0.01 -13.85 -15.39
C VAL A 127 -0.12 -14.72 -16.66
N LYS A 128 -0.95 -14.32 -17.62
CA LYS A 128 -1.17 -15.07 -18.86
C LYS A 128 -0.23 -14.67 -20.01
N GLN A 129 0.60 -13.64 -19.82
CA GLN A 129 1.64 -13.22 -20.76
C GLN A 129 2.97 -13.86 -20.39
#